data_AF-A0A0S7EPM3-F1
#
_entry.id   AF-A0A0S7EPM3-F1
#
_cell.length_a   1.000
_cell.length_b   1.000
_cell.length_c   1.000
_cell.angle_alpha   90.00
_cell.angle_beta   90.00
_cell.angle_gamma   90.00
#
_symmetry.space_group_name_H-M   'P 1'
#
loop_
_entity.id
_entity.type
_entity.pdbx_description
1 polymer ?
#
loop_
_entity_poly.entity_id
_entity_poly.type
_entity_poly.pdbx_seq_one_letter_code
_entity_poly.pdbx_strand_id
1 'polypeptide(L)'
;MFAKQRDEHATGSATSLHFFPNQEVGINSDTNTVSKATRHCLEVVVDNWTSKHDEKSWRKIRQEIHKTFLSASCLNKSFLEERKNKHLKTSSKYHGLNLKLARRHFKKLVKTEYVWIEVEAAVLRLLPLLDKNPVGVESLRIYLLLNELLHVIQKYRKQQRSRLPERVATAVTSLSRESLKVLGEWWASLSSSTMERFVSVWRQALCLILSDEDAPRRDGVRNLLQVLQYMYNVNSRVSESRRLPESDFYVMIDQTFLLTELQIWRLKSKHRVRKFQSDLTQKLNRHLVCKNSE
;
A
#
# COMPACT_ATOMS: atom_id res chain seq x y z
N MET A 1 -12.23 53.06 -12.04
CA MET A 1 -12.66 54.10 -11.09
C MET A 1 -13.21 53.39 -9.85
N PHE A 2 -12.80 53.87 -8.68
CA PHE A 2 -12.83 53.22 -7.36
C PHE A 2 -14.22 52.94 -6.74
N ALA A 3 -14.30 51.88 -5.92
CA ALA A 3 -14.69 51.88 -4.49
C ALA A 3 -14.87 50.41 -4.07
N LYS A 4 -14.08 49.78 -3.19
CA LYS A 4 -13.74 50.02 -1.77
C LYS A 4 -14.96 50.02 -0.85
N GLN A 5 -15.13 48.92 -0.10
CA GLN A 5 -15.85 48.93 1.18
C GLN A 5 -15.05 48.11 2.20
N ARG A 6 -14.75 48.78 3.32
CA ARG A 6 -14.05 48.32 4.54
C ARG A 6 -15.05 47.63 5.48
N ASP A 7 -14.67 46.47 6.03
CA ASP A 7 -14.27 46.18 7.43
C ASP A 7 -15.35 46.41 8.49
N GLU A 8 -15.66 45.36 9.26
CA GLU A 8 -15.60 45.39 10.74
C GLU A 8 -15.60 43.97 11.37
N HIS A 9 -14.94 43.90 12.53
CA HIS A 9 -14.39 42.75 13.25
C HIS A 9 -15.34 42.08 14.26
N ALA A 10 -15.08 40.79 14.59
CA ALA A 10 -15.12 40.22 15.95
C ALA A 10 -14.52 38.78 15.93
N THR A 11 -13.28 38.51 16.37
CA THR A 11 -12.76 38.23 17.75
C THR A 11 -12.52 36.73 18.04
N GLY A 12 -11.26 36.39 18.35
CA GLY A 12 -10.81 35.23 19.16
C GLY A 12 -10.80 33.87 18.44
N SER A 13 -9.79 33.00 18.54
CA SER A 13 -8.65 32.89 19.45
C SER A 13 -7.54 32.12 18.72
N ALA A 14 -6.33 32.66 18.75
CA ALA A 14 -5.13 32.05 18.21
C ALA A 14 -4.40 31.26 19.32
N THR A 15 -4.05 30.01 19.04
CA THR A 15 -3.02 29.30 19.79
C THR A 15 -1.91 28.89 18.83
N SER A 16 -0.88 29.72 18.78
CA SER A 16 0.44 29.43 18.19
C SER A 16 1.18 28.42 19.05
N LEU A 17 1.90 27.45 18.44
CA LEU A 17 3.22 27.02 18.95
C LEU A 17 4.15 26.58 17.79
N HIS A 18 5.06 27.49 17.48
CA HIS A 18 6.49 27.32 17.14
C HIS A 18 6.94 26.53 15.90
N PHE A 19 7.11 27.29 14.82
CA PHE A 19 8.06 27.08 13.74
C PHE A 19 9.46 27.57 14.20
N PHE A 20 10.51 26.76 14.06
CA PHE A 20 11.90 27.22 14.24
C PHE A 20 12.38 28.01 13.00
N PRO A 21 13.34 28.95 13.15
CA PRO A 21 13.42 30.15 12.33
C PRO A 21 14.10 29.95 10.98
N ASN A 22 13.60 30.67 9.97
CA ASN A 22 14.33 30.95 8.74
C ASN A 22 15.49 31.88 9.06
N GLN A 23 16.72 31.44 8.78
CA GLN A 23 17.85 32.33 8.62
C GLN A 23 18.04 32.54 7.11
N GLU A 24 17.74 33.76 6.64
CA GLU A 24 18.17 34.21 5.33
C GLU A 24 19.70 34.29 5.33
N VAL A 25 20.34 33.45 4.52
CA VAL A 25 21.75 33.57 4.16
C VAL A 25 21.87 33.37 2.66
N GLY A 26 22.68 34.22 2.05
CA GLY A 26 22.76 34.48 0.62
C GLY A 26 23.01 33.27 -0.28
N ILE A 27 22.68 33.51 -1.55
CA ILE A 27 22.82 32.62 -2.70
C ILE A 27 24.29 32.20 -2.86
N ASN A 28 24.63 30.98 -2.45
CA ASN A 28 25.35 29.99 -3.26
C ASN A 28 25.70 28.70 -2.48
N SER A 29 25.77 27.61 -3.24
CA SER A 29 26.47 26.33 -2.98
C SER A 29 25.71 25.15 -2.34
N ASP A 30 25.87 24.01 -3.04
CA ASP A 30 25.93 22.64 -2.52
C ASP A 30 24.65 21.89 -2.13
N THR A 31 23.84 21.62 -3.14
CA THR A 31 22.79 20.56 -3.15
C THR A 31 23.31 19.17 -2.74
N ASN A 32 24.61 18.91 -2.81
CA ASN A 32 25.22 17.66 -2.34
C ASN A 32 25.23 17.55 -0.81
N THR A 33 25.40 18.65 -0.08
CA THR A 33 25.54 18.65 1.39
C THR A 33 24.19 18.40 2.08
N VAL A 34 23.11 19.01 1.57
CA VAL A 34 21.74 18.82 2.05
C VAL A 34 21.26 17.37 1.83
N SER A 35 21.54 16.78 0.66
CA SER A 35 21.17 15.39 0.36
C SER A 35 21.93 14.33 1.18
N LYS A 36 23.12 14.69 1.70
CA LYS A 36 23.89 13.84 2.61
C LYS A 36 23.34 13.94 4.03
N ALA A 37 22.94 15.13 4.47
CA ALA A 37 22.36 15.39 5.78
C ALA A 37 21.01 14.69 6.00
N THR A 38 20.07 14.73 5.04
CA THR A 38 18.76 14.05 5.22
C THR A 38 18.87 12.53 5.19
N ARG A 39 19.75 11.96 4.36
CA ARG A 39 20.05 10.51 4.37
C ARG A 39 20.69 10.06 5.67
N HIS A 40 21.63 10.86 6.18
CA HIS A 40 22.25 10.61 7.47
C HIS A 40 21.21 10.70 8.60
N CYS A 41 20.25 11.61 8.50
CA CYS A 41 19.16 11.76 9.46
C CYS A 41 18.25 10.52 9.56
N LEU A 42 17.77 9.96 8.44
CA LEU A 42 16.90 8.77 8.52
C LEU A 42 17.65 7.52 9.00
N GLU A 43 18.93 7.36 8.61
CA GLU A 43 19.74 6.24 9.08
C GLU A 43 19.96 6.30 10.59
N VAL A 44 20.29 7.47 11.14
CA VAL A 44 20.42 7.71 12.58
C VAL A 44 19.09 7.46 13.31
N VAL A 45 17.96 7.92 12.75
CA VAL A 45 16.64 7.73 13.35
C VAL A 45 16.26 6.25 13.42
N VAL A 46 16.45 5.49 12.33
CA VAL A 46 16.14 4.06 12.31
C VAL A 46 17.07 3.28 13.25
N ASP A 47 18.36 3.65 13.31
CA ASP A 47 19.31 3.02 14.23
C ASP A 47 18.92 3.27 15.68
N ASN A 48 18.55 4.51 16.01
CA ASN A 48 18.00 4.86 17.31
C ASN A 48 16.73 4.04 17.62
N TRP A 49 15.76 3.93 16.71
CA TRP A 49 14.54 3.16 16.99
C TRP A 49 14.81 1.67 17.27
N THR A 50 15.90 1.12 16.74
CA THR A 50 16.22 -0.31 16.88
C THR A 50 17.20 -0.65 18.01
N SER A 51 17.77 0.34 18.70
CA SER A 51 18.62 0.13 19.87
C SER A 51 17.81 -0.17 21.14
N LYS A 52 18.46 -0.62 22.22
CA LYS A 52 17.79 -0.82 23.52
C LYS A 52 17.47 0.51 24.17
N HIS A 53 16.29 0.64 24.78
CA HIS A 53 15.79 1.87 25.41
C HIS A 53 15.14 1.58 26.76
N ASP A 54 15.19 2.58 27.66
CA ASP A 54 14.29 2.64 28.82
C ASP A 54 12.84 2.93 28.39
N GLU A 55 11.89 2.78 29.32
CA GLU A 55 10.46 2.93 29.02
C GLU A 55 10.07 4.34 28.52
N LYS A 56 10.69 5.39 29.06
CA LYS A 56 10.40 6.79 28.69
C LYS A 56 10.89 7.07 27.27
N SER A 57 12.11 6.63 26.96
CA SER A 57 12.72 6.73 25.63
C SER A 57 11.93 5.93 24.60
N TRP A 58 11.48 4.71 24.96
CA TRP A 58 10.64 3.89 24.09
C TRP A 58 9.29 4.54 23.76
N ARG A 59 8.64 5.20 24.73
CA ARG A 59 7.37 5.90 24.50
C ARG A 59 7.49 6.99 23.43
N LYS A 60 8.59 7.74 23.45
CA LYS A 60 8.89 8.76 22.44
C LYS A 60 9.15 8.13 21.07
N ILE A 61 9.96 7.07 21.01
CA ILE A 61 10.25 6.33 19.78
C ILE A 61 8.98 5.77 19.15
N ARG A 62 8.08 5.21 19.95
CA ARG A 62 6.77 4.74 19.49
C ARG A 62 5.97 5.85 18.81
N GLN A 63 5.92 7.05 19.41
CA GLN A 63 5.24 8.20 18.81
C GLN A 63 5.88 8.62 17.47
N GLU A 64 7.22 8.59 17.38
CA GLU A 64 7.94 8.89 16.13
C GLU A 64 7.67 7.86 15.03
N ILE A 65 7.65 6.57 15.37
CA ILE A 65 7.27 5.49 14.45
C ILE A 65 5.85 5.72 13.93
N HIS A 66 4.89 5.95 14.84
CA HIS A 66 3.49 6.19 14.46
C HIS A 66 3.36 7.42 13.57
N LYS A 67 3.99 8.55 13.93
CA LYS A 67 3.99 9.77 13.09
C LYS A 67 4.55 9.52 11.69
N THR A 68 5.56 8.66 11.58
CA THR A 68 6.19 8.34 10.30
C THR A 68 5.33 7.40 9.44
N PHE A 69 4.78 6.35 10.03
CA PHE A 69 4.09 5.27 9.32
C PHE A 69 2.56 5.44 9.22
N LEU A 70 1.95 6.35 9.99
CA LEU A 70 0.53 6.74 9.87
C LEU A 70 0.29 7.85 8.84
N SER A 71 1.34 8.33 8.18
CA SER A 71 1.24 9.40 7.19
C SER A 71 1.94 9.01 5.90
N ALA A 72 1.18 8.92 4.80
CA ALA A 72 1.73 8.64 3.48
C ALA A 72 2.76 9.72 3.06
N SER A 73 2.52 10.99 3.39
CA SER A 73 3.44 12.07 3.06
C SER A 73 4.75 11.98 3.85
N CYS A 74 4.68 11.65 5.15
CA CYS A 74 5.87 11.41 5.96
C CYS A 74 6.68 10.22 5.41
N LEU A 75 6.01 9.09 5.14
CA LEU A 75 6.68 7.89 4.65
C LEU A 75 7.28 8.09 3.25
N ASN A 76 6.58 8.80 2.36
CA ASN A 76 7.12 9.20 1.05
C ASN A 76 8.36 10.07 1.20
N LYS A 77 8.30 11.08 2.07
CA LYS A 77 9.42 12.02 2.32
C LYS A 77 10.67 11.30 2.81
N SER A 78 10.52 10.27 3.65
CA SER A 78 11.64 9.48 4.18
C SER A 78 12.50 8.81 3.08
N PHE A 79 11.92 8.51 1.91
CA PHE A 79 12.60 7.69 0.90
C PHE A 79 12.74 8.37 -0.47
N LEU A 80 12.75 9.71 -0.51
CA LEU A 80 12.96 10.45 -1.75
C LEU A 80 14.37 10.24 -2.34
N GLU A 81 14.46 10.21 -3.67
CA GLU A 81 15.76 10.25 -4.35
C GLU A 81 16.29 11.68 -4.39
N GLU A 82 16.97 12.07 -3.31
CA GLU A 82 17.49 13.43 -3.14
C GLU A 82 18.68 13.78 -4.03
N ARG A 83 19.46 12.78 -4.50
CA ARG A 83 20.64 13.05 -5.32
C ARG A 83 20.24 13.84 -6.57
N LYS A 84 20.92 14.96 -6.79
CA LYS A 84 20.68 15.86 -7.94
C LYS A 84 19.21 16.27 -8.06
N ASN A 85 18.51 16.43 -6.93
CA ASN A 85 17.10 16.82 -6.87
C ASN A 85 16.18 15.94 -7.73
N LYS A 86 16.51 14.65 -7.91
CA LYS A 86 15.73 13.74 -8.76
C LYS A 86 14.28 13.62 -8.30
N HIS A 87 14.01 13.64 -7.00
CA HIS A 87 12.64 13.62 -6.47
C HIS A 87 11.75 14.79 -6.94
N LEU A 88 12.34 15.96 -7.31
CA LEU A 88 11.60 17.08 -7.89
C LEU A 88 11.15 16.81 -9.34
N LYS A 89 11.68 15.75 -9.97
CA LYS A 89 11.34 15.33 -11.33
C LYS A 89 10.23 14.28 -11.36
N THR A 90 9.49 14.11 -10.26
CA THR A 90 8.41 13.14 -10.21
C THR A 90 7.34 13.48 -11.24
N SER A 91 6.89 12.44 -11.92
CA SER A 91 5.93 12.52 -13.02
C SER A 91 5.24 11.17 -13.18
N SER A 92 4.32 11.07 -14.13
CA SER A 92 3.68 9.79 -14.49
C SER A 92 4.68 8.70 -14.91
N LYS A 93 5.91 9.06 -15.31
CA LYS A 93 6.94 8.11 -15.77
C LYS A 93 8.10 7.92 -14.78
N TYR A 94 8.18 8.73 -13.73
CA TYR A 94 9.26 8.66 -12.76
C TYR A 94 8.78 8.90 -11.33
N HIS A 95 8.96 7.89 -10.47
CA HIS A 95 8.44 7.89 -9.11
C HIS A 95 9.27 8.71 -8.10
N GLY A 96 10.56 8.97 -8.36
CA GLY A 96 11.40 9.82 -7.50
C GLY A 96 11.75 9.26 -6.11
N LEU A 97 11.75 7.93 -5.95
CA LEU A 97 12.10 7.25 -4.69
C LEU A 97 13.46 6.55 -4.77
N ASN A 98 14.13 6.42 -3.62
CA ASN A 98 15.26 5.52 -3.42
C ASN A 98 14.79 4.18 -2.81
N LEU A 99 14.33 3.26 -3.65
CA LEU A 99 13.81 1.96 -3.22
C LEU A 99 14.87 1.07 -2.52
N LYS A 100 16.15 1.21 -2.90
CA LYS A 100 17.25 0.48 -2.24
C LYS A 100 17.43 0.94 -0.79
N LEU A 101 17.32 2.25 -0.54
CA LEU A 101 17.37 2.84 0.80
C LEU A 101 16.17 2.40 1.63
N ALA A 102 14.96 2.46 1.06
CA ALA A 102 13.73 2.00 1.70
C ALA A 102 13.84 0.54 2.17
N ARG A 103 14.23 -0.36 1.27
CA ARG A 103 14.44 -1.78 1.58
C ARG A 103 15.46 -2.01 2.70
N ARG A 104 16.55 -1.24 2.72
CA ARG A 104 17.60 -1.33 3.76
C ARG A 104 17.05 -0.95 5.14
N HIS A 105 16.28 0.14 5.23
CA HIS A 105 15.70 0.58 6.49
C HIS A 105 14.56 -0.32 6.94
N PHE A 106 13.66 -0.72 6.04
CA PHE A 106 12.61 -1.70 6.36
C PHE A 106 13.20 -3.00 6.90
N LYS A 107 14.34 -3.47 6.34
CA LYS A 107 15.04 -4.64 6.89
C LYS A 107 15.45 -4.46 8.36
N LYS A 108 15.96 -3.28 8.75
CA LYS A 108 16.32 -3.01 10.15
C LYS A 108 15.07 -3.06 11.03
N LEU A 109 14.00 -2.37 10.63
CA LEU A 109 12.74 -2.29 11.37
C LEU A 109 12.06 -3.66 11.55
N VAL A 110 11.93 -4.43 10.46
CA VAL A 110 11.27 -5.75 10.47
C VAL A 110 12.04 -6.78 11.32
N LYS A 111 13.36 -6.64 11.43
CA LYS A 111 14.20 -7.54 12.26
C LYS A 111 14.08 -7.29 13.76
N THR A 112 13.55 -6.15 14.17
CA THR A 112 13.43 -5.76 15.58
C THR A 112 11.98 -5.90 16.02
N GLU A 113 11.66 -6.94 16.80
CA GLU A 113 10.27 -7.35 17.11
C GLU A 113 9.38 -6.23 17.63
N TYR A 114 9.79 -5.58 18.71
CA TYR A 114 8.99 -4.53 19.36
C TYR A 114 8.80 -3.29 18.45
N VAL A 115 9.75 -3.00 17.55
CA VAL A 115 9.62 -1.94 16.53
C VAL A 115 8.65 -2.37 15.44
N TRP A 116 8.78 -3.61 14.95
CA TRP A 116 7.93 -4.12 13.89
C TRP A 116 6.46 -4.10 14.27
N ILE A 117 6.12 -4.52 15.50
CA ILE A 117 4.73 -4.52 15.99
C ILE A 117 4.10 -3.13 15.83
N GLU A 118 4.84 -2.07 16.18
CA GLU A 118 4.37 -0.68 16.06
C GLU A 118 4.30 -0.21 14.60
N VAL A 119 5.28 -0.60 13.76
CA VAL A 119 5.27 -0.30 12.32
C VAL A 119 4.08 -0.97 11.63
N GLU A 120 3.85 -2.26 11.87
CA GLU A 120 2.74 -3.01 11.29
C GLU A 120 1.39 -2.41 11.70
N ALA A 121 1.21 -2.12 13.00
CA ALA A 121 0.00 -1.48 13.50
C ALA A 121 -0.24 -0.11 12.85
N ALA A 122 0.81 0.70 12.70
CA ALA A 122 0.72 2.00 12.05
C ALA A 122 0.35 1.88 10.56
N VAL A 123 1.00 0.98 9.81
CA VAL A 123 0.69 0.80 8.38
C VAL A 123 -0.73 0.26 8.19
N LEU A 124 -1.18 -0.70 9.01
CA LEU A 124 -2.55 -1.21 8.94
C LEU A 124 -3.61 -0.10 9.16
N ARG A 125 -3.31 0.87 10.02
CA ARG A 125 -4.15 2.06 10.25
C ARG A 125 -4.04 3.10 9.13
N LEU A 126 -2.88 3.23 8.48
CA LEU A 126 -2.69 4.11 7.32
C LEU A 126 -3.51 3.67 6.10
N LEU A 127 -3.53 2.37 5.80
CA LEU A 127 -4.13 1.83 4.57
C LEU A 127 -5.57 2.30 4.27
N PRO A 128 -6.52 2.29 5.22
CA PRO A 128 -7.88 2.79 4.96
C PRO A 128 -7.95 4.32 4.78
N LEU A 129 -6.91 5.07 5.16
CA LEU A 129 -6.84 6.53 5.04
C LEU A 129 -6.23 6.99 3.71
N LEU A 130 -5.72 6.06 2.88
CA LEU A 130 -5.16 6.39 1.58
C LEU A 130 -6.27 6.85 0.62
N ASP A 131 -6.06 8.00 -0.02
CA ASP A 131 -6.94 8.49 -1.05
C ASP A 131 -6.94 7.55 -2.26
N LYS A 132 -8.14 7.22 -2.75
CA LYS A 132 -8.35 6.37 -3.93
C LYS A 132 -8.10 7.13 -5.23
N ASN A 133 -8.25 8.46 -5.20
CA ASN A 133 -8.15 9.35 -6.34
C ASN A 133 -7.17 10.51 -6.05
N PRO A 134 -5.91 10.22 -5.70
CA PRO A 134 -4.97 11.27 -5.31
C PRO A 134 -4.75 12.27 -6.44
N VAL A 135 -4.82 13.56 -6.12
CA VAL A 135 -4.60 14.66 -7.08
C VAL A 135 -3.15 14.69 -7.58
N GLY A 136 -2.17 14.47 -6.69
CA GLY A 136 -0.75 14.45 -7.02
C GLY A 136 -0.22 13.04 -7.22
N VAL A 137 0.53 12.83 -8.32
CA VAL A 137 1.17 11.53 -8.59
C VAL A 137 2.14 11.14 -7.48
N GLU A 138 2.73 12.11 -6.77
CA GLU A 138 3.58 11.94 -5.60
C GLU A 138 2.96 11.06 -4.51
N SER A 139 1.64 11.12 -4.34
CA SER A 139 0.93 10.34 -3.34
C SER A 139 1.00 8.83 -3.62
N LEU A 140 1.12 8.44 -4.90
CA LEU A 140 1.18 7.03 -5.31
C LEU A 140 2.50 6.34 -4.91
N ARG A 141 3.54 7.11 -4.54
CA ARG A 141 4.84 6.58 -4.10
C ARG A 141 4.71 5.56 -2.97
N ILE A 142 3.71 5.74 -2.11
CA ILE A 142 3.42 4.86 -0.98
C ILE A 142 3.24 3.40 -1.43
N TYR A 143 2.64 3.14 -2.59
CA TYR A 143 2.39 1.78 -3.08
C TYR A 143 3.67 1.04 -3.48
N LEU A 144 4.70 1.76 -3.96
CA LEU A 144 6.02 1.17 -4.21
C LEU A 144 6.77 0.89 -2.89
N LEU A 145 6.65 1.79 -1.91
CA LEU A 145 7.23 1.61 -0.57
C LEU A 145 6.57 0.44 0.18
N LEU A 146 5.25 0.28 0.07
CA LEU A 146 4.54 -0.85 0.65
C LEU A 146 4.97 -2.18 0.01
N ASN A 147 5.22 -2.23 -1.30
CA ASN A 147 5.78 -3.41 -1.95
C ASN A 147 7.18 -3.75 -1.41
N GLU A 148 8.05 -2.76 -1.22
CA GLU A 148 9.36 -2.95 -0.58
C GLU A 148 9.22 -3.51 0.85
N LEU A 149 8.28 -2.97 1.63
CA LEU A 149 8.02 -3.43 2.99
C LEU A 149 7.55 -4.88 2.99
N LEU A 150 6.54 -5.22 2.18
CA LEU A 150 6.01 -6.59 2.04
C LEU A 150 7.11 -7.59 1.64
N HIS A 151 7.98 -7.23 0.71
CA HIS A 151 9.13 -8.05 0.34
C HIS A 151 10.04 -8.35 1.54
N VAL A 152 10.32 -7.35 2.37
CA VAL A 152 11.16 -7.52 3.54
C VAL A 152 10.48 -8.41 4.59
N ILE A 153 9.17 -8.23 4.84
CA ILE A 153 8.41 -9.08 5.76
C ILE A 153 8.52 -10.55 5.33
N GLN A 154 8.19 -10.86 4.08
CA GLN A 154 8.25 -12.23 3.56
C GLN A 154 9.65 -12.84 3.66
N LYS A 155 10.70 -12.02 3.57
CA LYS A 155 12.09 -12.50 3.68
C LYS A 155 12.51 -12.83 5.11
N TYR A 156 12.07 -12.03 6.10
CA TYR A 156 12.60 -12.10 7.48
C TYR A 156 11.59 -12.56 8.54
N ARG A 157 10.30 -12.65 8.20
CA ARG A 157 9.21 -13.07 9.10
C ARG A 157 8.34 -14.17 8.50
N LYS A 158 8.98 -15.17 7.88
CA LYS A 158 8.31 -16.26 7.12
C LYS A 158 7.23 -17.02 7.90
N GLN A 159 7.37 -17.14 9.21
CA GLN A 159 6.45 -17.88 10.08
C GLN A 159 5.30 -17.03 10.61
N GLN A 160 5.37 -15.70 10.47
CA GLN A 160 4.34 -14.81 10.98
C GLN A 160 3.35 -14.49 9.87
N ARG A 161 2.10 -14.95 10.04
CA ARG A 161 1.02 -14.51 9.17
C ARG A 161 0.73 -13.03 9.41
N SER A 162 0.70 -12.26 8.34
CA SER A 162 0.33 -10.85 8.35
C SER A 162 -0.78 -10.65 7.33
N ARG A 163 -1.83 -9.92 7.73
CA ARG A 163 -2.93 -9.53 6.82
C ARG A 163 -2.56 -8.35 5.92
N LEU A 164 -1.34 -7.83 6.08
CA LEU A 164 -0.88 -6.65 5.38
C LEU A 164 -0.90 -6.79 3.84
N PRO A 165 -0.48 -7.92 3.23
CA PRO A 165 -0.57 -8.09 1.78
C PRO A 165 -2.00 -7.93 1.26
N GLU A 166 -3.01 -8.54 1.89
CA GLU A 166 -4.42 -8.40 1.44
C GLU A 166 -4.92 -6.95 1.57
N ARG A 167 -4.54 -6.27 2.67
CA ARG A 167 -4.95 -4.88 2.91
C ARG A 167 -4.29 -3.93 1.92
N VAL A 168 -3.02 -4.14 1.58
CA VAL A 168 -2.33 -3.37 0.54
C VAL A 168 -2.94 -3.66 -0.83
N ALA A 169 -3.23 -4.93 -1.16
CA ALA A 169 -3.89 -5.28 -2.42
C ALA A 169 -5.27 -4.62 -2.55
N THR A 170 -6.03 -4.56 -1.46
CA THR A 170 -7.31 -3.86 -1.41
C THR A 170 -7.13 -2.37 -1.67
N ALA A 171 -6.12 -1.73 -1.08
CA ALA A 171 -5.82 -0.32 -1.32
C ALA A 171 -5.40 -0.06 -2.79
N VAL A 172 -4.58 -0.93 -3.39
CA VAL A 172 -4.16 -0.80 -4.80
C VAL A 172 -5.36 -0.99 -5.74
N THR A 173 -6.18 -2.01 -5.53
CA THR A 173 -7.34 -2.30 -6.40
C THR A 173 -8.47 -1.29 -6.26
N SER A 174 -8.46 -0.48 -5.20
CA SER A 174 -9.40 0.62 -4.99
C SER A 174 -9.00 1.92 -5.69
N LEU A 175 -7.80 2.01 -6.28
CA LEU A 175 -7.32 3.21 -6.98
C LEU A 175 -8.12 3.48 -8.26
N SER A 176 -8.21 4.76 -8.64
CA SER A 176 -8.74 5.14 -9.96
C SER A 176 -7.96 4.50 -11.12
N ARG A 177 -8.60 4.44 -12.28
CA ARG A 177 -7.96 3.95 -13.52
C ARG A 177 -6.73 4.81 -13.87
N GLU A 178 -6.81 6.11 -13.65
CA GLU A 178 -5.73 7.07 -13.92
C GLU A 178 -4.54 6.82 -12.98
N SER A 179 -4.81 6.60 -11.70
CA SER A 179 -3.80 6.27 -10.69
C SER A 179 -3.13 4.93 -10.98
N LEU A 180 -3.92 3.91 -11.33
CA LEU A 180 -3.40 2.60 -11.75
C LEU A 180 -2.55 2.69 -13.02
N LYS A 181 -2.90 3.57 -13.96
CA LYS A 181 -2.10 3.82 -15.16
C LYS A 181 -0.72 4.38 -14.77
N VAL A 182 -0.66 5.39 -13.91
CA VAL A 182 0.61 5.96 -13.43
C VAL A 182 1.44 4.91 -12.68
N LEU A 183 0.81 4.14 -11.77
CA LEU A 183 1.50 3.08 -11.05
C LEU A 183 2.05 2.00 -12.00
N GLY A 184 1.30 1.68 -13.06
CA GLY A 184 1.73 0.78 -14.13
C GLY A 184 2.93 1.30 -14.92
N GLU A 185 2.94 2.58 -15.29
CA GLU A 185 4.10 3.21 -15.94
C GLU A 185 5.34 3.15 -15.03
N TRP A 186 5.17 3.39 -13.73
CA TRP A 186 6.26 3.24 -12.78
C TRP A 186 6.76 1.81 -12.69
N TRP A 187 5.88 0.80 -12.63
CA TRP A 187 6.28 -0.61 -12.68
C TRP A 187 7.05 -0.95 -13.96
N ALA A 188 6.60 -0.48 -15.12
CA ALA A 188 7.30 -0.66 -16.40
C ALA A 188 8.70 -0.02 -16.43
N SER A 189 8.90 1.04 -15.65
CA SER A 189 10.16 1.77 -15.58
C SER A 189 11.19 1.14 -14.61
N LEU A 190 10.77 0.19 -13.77
CA LEU A 190 11.66 -0.48 -12.81
C LEU A 190 12.70 -1.35 -13.54
N SER A 191 13.85 -1.57 -12.89
CA SER A 191 14.79 -2.60 -13.31
C SER A 191 14.15 -3.99 -13.22
N SER A 192 14.50 -4.92 -14.10
CA SER A 192 13.95 -6.29 -14.09
C SER A 192 14.05 -6.97 -12.72
N SER A 193 15.18 -6.86 -12.02
CA SER A 193 15.36 -7.42 -10.66
C SER A 193 14.48 -6.80 -9.58
N THR A 194 14.02 -5.56 -9.78
CA THR A 194 13.07 -4.91 -8.87
C THR A 194 11.64 -5.31 -9.21
N MET A 195 11.31 -5.41 -10.50
CA MET A 195 10.01 -5.88 -10.95
C MET A 195 9.77 -7.34 -10.56
N GLU A 196 10.72 -8.24 -10.81
CA GLU A 196 10.68 -9.65 -10.44
C GLU A 196 10.40 -9.81 -8.94
N ARG A 197 11.09 -9.01 -8.14
CA ARG A 197 10.92 -8.99 -6.70
C ARG A 197 9.54 -8.52 -6.28
N PHE A 198 8.98 -7.51 -6.95
CA PHE A 198 7.61 -7.05 -6.67
C PHE A 198 6.58 -8.10 -7.07
N VAL A 199 6.72 -8.74 -8.24
CA VAL A 199 5.88 -9.86 -8.67
C VAL A 199 5.94 -11.00 -7.65
N SER A 200 7.13 -11.33 -7.16
CA SER A 200 7.33 -12.39 -6.17
C SER A 200 6.58 -12.13 -4.86
N VAL A 201 6.38 -10.87 -4.47
CA VAL A 201 5.63 -10.50 -3.27
C VAL A 201 4.18 -10.96 -3.38
N TRP A 202 3.53 -10.62 -4.49
CA TRP A 202 2.12 -10.96 -4.72
C TRP A 202 1.94 -12.44 -4.94
N ARG A 203 2.85 -13.08 -5.67
CA ARG A 203 2.87 -14.54 -5.85
C ARG A 203 2.95 -15.27 -4.50
N GLN A 204 3.90 -14.90 -3.65
CA GLN A 204 4.07 -15.52 -2.33
C GLN A 204 2.87 -15.27 -1.40
N ALA A 205 2.34 -14.05 -1.38
CA ALA A 205 1.14 -13.73 -0.61
C ALA A 205 -0.05 -14.56 -1.07
N LEU A 206 -0.20 -14.75 -2.39
CA LEU A 206 -1.25 -15.56 -2.96
C LEU A 206 -1.08 -17.05 -2.65
N CYS A 207 0.13 -17.61 -2.75
CA CYS A 207 0.38 -18.98 -2.31
C CYS A 207 0.02 -19.16 -0.83
N LEU A 208 0.42 -18.22 0.04
CA LEU A 208 0.17 -18.30 1.47
C LEU A 208 -1.33 -18.29 1.82
N ILE A 209 -2.11 -17.42 1.19
CA ILE A 209 -3.56 -17.33 1.44
C ILE A 209 -4.33 -18.51 0.82
N LEU A 210 -3.85 -19.08 -0.28
CA LEU A 210 -4.47 -20.25 -0.92
C LEU A 210 -4.19 -21.54 -0.15
N SER A 211 -3.06 -21.62 0.55
CA SER A 211 -2.75 -22.71 1.47
C SER A 211 -3.44 -22.59 2.83
N ASP A 212 -4.22 -21.54 3.06
CA ASP A 212 -4.88 -21.28 4.34
C ASP A 212 -6.35 -21.67 4.31
N GLU A 213 -6.72 -22.67 5.10
CA GLU A 213 -8.10 -23.14 5.15
C GLU A 213 -9.07 -22.08 5.71
N ASP A 214 -8.58 -21.25 6.65
CA ASP A 214 -9.36 -20.25 7.38
C ASP A 214 -9.31 -18.84 6.75
N ALA A 215 -8.56 -18.66 5.66
CA ALA A 215 -8.39 -17.34 5.07
C ALA A 215 -9.73 -16.75 4.58
N PRO A 216 -9.94 -15.43 4.64
CA PRO A 216 -11.09 -14.78 4.04
C PRO A 216 -11.01 -14.88 2.50
N ARG A 217 -11.52 -15.99 1.96
CA ARG A 217 -11.22 -16.49 0.61
C ARG A 217 -11.70 -15.61 -0.55
N ARG A 218 -12.63 -14.66 -0.34
CA ARG A 218 -13.27 -13.93 -1.46
C ARG A 218 -12.53 -12.66 -1.86
N ASP A 219 -12.48 -11.65 -0.99
CA ASP A 219 -11.98 -10.35 -1.41
C ASP A 219 -10.44 -10.28 -1.36
N GLY A 220 -9.81 -10.93 -0.38
CA GLY A 220 -8.34 -10.96 -0.25
C GLY A 220 -7.66 -11.63 -1.44
N VAL A 221 -8.08 -12.86 -1.76
CA VAL A 221 -7.57 -13.64 -2.91
C VAL A 221 -7.81 -12.90 -4.22
N ARG A 222 -9.03 -12.37 -4.42
CA ARG A 222 -9.38 -11.60 -5.61
C ARG A 222 -8.48 -10.37 -5.78
N ASN A 223 -8.27 -9.60 -4.72
CA ASN A 223 -7.46 -8.39 -4.80
C ASN A 223 -5.98 -8.72 -5.05
N LEU A 224 -5.44 -9.76 -4.42
CA LEU A 224 -4.07 -10.22 -4.67
C LEU A 224 -3.88 -10.66 -6.13
N LEU A 225 -4.79 -11.48 -6.67
CA LEU A 225 -4.80 -11.89 -8.07
C LEU A 225 -4.89 -10.68 -9.01
N GLN A 226 -5.74 -9.70 -8.67
CA GLN A 226 -5.95 -8.52 -9.50
C GLN A 226 -4.68 -7.65 -9.58
N VAL A 227 -3.94 -7.49 -8.48
CA VAL A 227 -2.66 -6.77 -8.48
C VAL A 227 -1.62 -7.51 -9.34
N LEU A 228 -1.54 -8.84 -9.18
CA LEU A 228 -0.65 -9.67 -10.00
C LEU A 228 -0.99 -9.56 -11.50
N GLN A 229 -2.28 -9.56 -11.84
CA GLN A 229 -2.76 -9.35 -13.21
C GLN A 229 -2.39 -7.97 -13.75
N TYR A 230 -2.47 -6.91 -12.94
CA TYR A 230 -2.02 -5.58 -13.36
C TYR A 230 -0.53 -5.59 -13.70
N MET A 231 0.30 -6.21 -12.85
CA MET A 231 1.74 -6.34 -13.10
C MET A 231 2.05 -7.17 -14.35
N TYR A 232 1.30 -8.26 -14.60
CA TYR A 232 1.42 -9.06 -15.81
C TYR A 232 1.10 -8.24 -17.07
N ASN A 233 0.00 -7.48 -17.05
CA ASN A 233 -0.42 -6.62 -18.16
C ASN A 233 0.58 -5.49 -18.43
N VAL A 234 1.30 -5.03 -17.40
CA VAL A 234 2.39 -4.08 -17.56
C VAL A 234 3.60 -4.77 -18.19
N ASN A 235 3.97 -5.95 -17.71
CA ASN A 235 5.11 -6.72 -18.21
C ASN A 235 4.99 -7.04 -19.70
N SER A 236 3.79 -7.36 -20.20
CA SER A 236 3.57 -7.64 -21.63
C SER A 236 3.87 -6.45 -22.56
N ARG A 237 3.88 -5.22 -22.03
CA ARG A 237 4.18 -3.99 -22.76
C ARG A 237 5.64 -3.55 -22.65
N VAL A 238 6.41 -4.18 -21.76
CA VAL A 238 7.84 -3.91 -21.60
C VAL A 238 8.62 -4.54 -22.76
N SER A 239 9.72 -3.88 -23.16
CA SER A 239 10.66 -4.38 -24.17
C SER A 239 11.18 -5.77 -23.82
N GLU A 240 11.35 -6.66 -24.80
CA GLU A 240 11.78 -8.06 -24.59
C GLU A 240 13.03 -8.21 -23.73
N SER A 241 14.02 -7.34 -23.91
CA SER A 241 15.27 -7.35 -23.13
C SER A 241 15.11 -7.11 -21.62
N ARG A 242 13.96 -6.59 -21.18
CA ARG A 242 13.65 -6.31 -19.76
C ARG A 242 12.43 -7.09 -19.26
N ARG A 243 11.69 -7.73 -20.16
CA ARG A 243 10.45 -8.44 -19.88
C ARG A 243 10.75 -9.66 -19.01
N LEU A 244 9.95 -9.84 -17.96
CA LEU A 244 10.02 -11.03 -17.12
C LEU A 244 9.39 -12.22 -17.85
N PRO A 245 9.92 -13.44 -17.68
CA PRO A 245 9.28 -14.66 -18.15
C PRO A 245 7.88 -14.85 -17.60
N GLU A 246 6.98 -15.48 -18.36
CA GLU A 246 5.61 -15.77 -17.90
C GLU A 246 5.59 -16.63 -16.63
N SER A 247 6.58 -17.53 -16.49
CA SER A 247 6.75 -18.39 -15.33
C SER A 247 6.87 -17.63 -14.00
N ASP A 248 7.34 -16.37 -14.03
CA ASP A 248 7.44 -15.55 -12.82
C ASP A 248 6.07 -15.18 -12.24
N PHE A 249 5.03 -15.21 -13.09
CA PHE A 249 3.64 -14.91 -12.74
C PHE A 249 2.83 -16.17 -12.42
N TYR A 250 3.38 -17.37 -12.59
CA TYR A 250 2.66 -18.61 -12.29
C TYR A 250 2.42 -18.76 -10.80
N VAL A 251 1.19 -19.14 -10.44
CA VAL A 251 0.76 -19.38 -9.07
C VAL A 251 0.43 -20.86 -8.96
N MET A 252 1.14 -21.55 -8.08
CA MET A 252 0.81 -22.94 -7.77
C MET A 252 -0.45 -22.95 -6.91
N ILE A 253 -1.53 -23.47 -7.46
CA ILE A 253 -2.78 -23.67 -6.73
C ILE A 253 -2.85 -25.14 -6.33
N ASP A 254 -3.00 -25.37 -5.03
CA ASP A 254 -3.14 -26.72 -4.50
C ASP A 254 -4.42 -27.41 -5.02
N GLN A 255 -4.33 -28.68 -5.40
CA GLN A 255 -5.48 -29.43 -5.92
C GLN A 255 -6.59 -29.58 -4.86
N THR A 256 -6.23 -29.75 -3.59
CA THR A 256 -7.16 -29.85 -2.47
C THR A 256 -7.93 -28.54 -2.30
N PHE A 257 -7.23 -27.40 -2.44
CA PHE A 257 -7.87 -26.08 -2.47
C PHE A 257 -8.91 -26.00 -3.59
N LEU A 258 -8.56 -26.36 -4.82
CA LEU A 258 -9.48 -26.33 -5.97
C LEU A 258 -10.71 -27.23 -5.75
N LEU A 259 -10.50 -28.44 -5.25
CA LEU A 259 -11.59 -29.38 -4.96
C LEU A 259 -12.53 -28.83 -3.87
N THR A 260 -11.97 -28.23 -2.82
CA THR A 260 -12.74 -27.62 -1.72
C THR A 260 -13.59 -26.45 -2.23
N GLU A 261 -13.00 -25.54 -3.00
CA GLU A 261 -13.74 -24.42 -3.59
C GLU A 261 -14.83 -24.88 -4.56
N LEU A 262 -14.56 -25.92 -5.36
CA LEU A 262 -15.55 -26.51 -6.26
C LEU A 262 -16.73 -27.12 -5.49
N GLN A 263 -16.48 -27.81 -4.38
CA GLN A 263 -17.54 -28.35 -3.51
C GLN A 263 -18.38 -27.24 -2.89
N ILE A 264 -17.74 -26.21 -2.34
CA ILE A 264 -18.41 -25.03 -1.79
C ILE A 264 -19.29 -24.35 -2.85
N TRP A 265 -18.77 -24.19 -4.08
CA TRP A 265 -19.52 -23.62 -5.19
C TRP A 265 -20.73 -24.48 -5.57
N ARG A 266 -20.57 -25.81 -5.64
CA ARG A 266 -21.67 -26.75 -5.93
C ARG A 266 -22.77 -26.65 -4.85
N LEU A 267 -22.40 -26.61 -3.57
CA LEU A 267 -23.34 -26.47 -2.46
C LEU A 267 -24.12 -25.15 -2.54
N LYS A 268 -23.41 -24.03 -2.75
CA LYS A 268 -24.04 -22.71 -2.90
C LYS A 268 -24.97 -22.65 -4.11
N SER A 269 -24.59 -23.27 -5.23
CA SER A 269 -25.42 -23.32 -6.43
C SER A 269 -26.71 -24.12 -6.22
N LYS A 270 -26.64 -25.28 -5.54
CA LYS A 270 -27.84 -26.04 -5.15
C LYS A 270 -28.76 -25.23 -4.23
N HIS A 271 -28.19 -24.54 -3.23
CA HIS A 271 -28.99 -23.69 -2.34
C HIS A 271 -29.67 -22.53 -3.07
N ARG A 272 -28.97 -21.86 -4.00
CA ARG A 272 -29.57 -20.80 -4.83
C ARG A 272 -30.74 -21.30 -5.67
N VAL A 273 -30.60 -22.45 -6.32
CA VAL A 273 -31.69 -23.05 -7.11
C VAL A 273 -32.89 -23.39 -6.23
N ARG A 274 -32.68 -24.03 -5.08
CA ARG A 274 -33.76 -24.34 -4.12
C ARG A 274 -34.47 -23.09 -3.60
N LYS A 275 -33.70 -22.05 -3.26
CA LYS A 275 -34.26 -20.77 -2.81
C LYS A 275 -35.11 -20.12 -3.90
N PHE A 276 -34.60 -20.07 -5.13
CA PHE A 276 -35.35 -19.54 -6.28
C PHE A 276 -36.66 -20.30 -6.52
N GLN A 277 -36.63 -21.64 -6.45
CA GLN A 277 -37.84 -22.46 -6.57
C GLN A 277 -38.83 -22.17 -5.43
N SER A 278 -38.37 -22.08 -4.18
CA SER A 278 -39.21 -21.72 -3.03
C SER A 278 -39.86 -20.35 -3.20
N ASP A 279 -39.10 -19.34 -3.62
CA ASP A 279 -39.60 -17.98 -3.82
C ASP A 279 -40.64 -17.92 -4.96
N LEU A 280 -40.44 -18.70 -6.03
CA LEU A 280 -41.37 -18.81 -7.15
C LEU A 280 -42.69 -19.48 -6.71
N THR A 281 -42.60 -20.60 -5.97
CA THR A 281 -43.78 -21.30 -5.43
C THR A 281 -44.56 -20.42 -4.46
N GLN A 282 -43.87 -19.68 -3.60
CA GLN A 282 -44.54 -18.75 -2.67
C GLN A 282 -45.26 -17.62 -3.41
N LYS A 283 -44.67 -17.07 -4.48
CA LYS A 283 -45.31 -16.05 -5.33
C LYS A 283 -46.54 -16.59 -6.06
N LEU A 284 -46.45 -17.79 -6.64
CA LEU A 284 -47.58 -18.46 -7.31
C LEU A 284 -48.74 -18.69 -6.33
N ASN A 285 -48.44 -19.21 -5.14
CA ASN A 285 -49.46 -19.45 -4.12
C ASN A 285 -50.15 -18.15 -3.66
N ARG A 286 -49.40 -17.05 -3.49
CA ARG A 286 -50.00 -15.74 -3.16
C ARG A 286 -50.92 -15.23 -4.27
N HIS A 287 -50.53 -15.38 -5.54
CA HIS A 287 -51.38 -14.99 -6.67
C HIS A 287 -52.65 -15.82 -6.79
N LEU A 288 -52.59 -17.13 -6.49
CA LEU A 288 -53.75 -18.01 -6.49
C LEU A 288 -54.71 -17.68 -5.34
N VAL A 289 -54.20 -17.37 -4.15
CA VAL A 289 -55.03 -16.94 -3.01
C VAL A 289 -55.74 -15.62 -3.30
N CYS A 290 -55.06 -14.63 -3.90
CA CYS A 290 -55.70 -13.36 -4.29
C CYS A 290 -56.80 -13.54 -5.36
N LYS A 291 -56.64 -14.47 -6.32
CA LYS A 291 -57.66 -14.73 -7.35
C LYS A 291 -58.90 -15.48 -6.83
N ASN A 292 -58.80 -16.16 -5.70
CA ASN A 292 -59.91 -16.90 -5.10
C ASN A 292 -60.63 -16.09 -4.00
N SER A 293 -60.28 -14.81 -3.84
CA SER A 293 -60.83 -13.89 -2.83
C SER A 293 -61.66 -12.75 -3.45
N GLU A 294 -61.87 -12.77 -4.77
CA GLU A 294 -62.78 -11.92 -5.55
C GLU A 294 -63.95 -12.77 -6.06
#